data_AF-A0A7V4NGG8-F1
#
_entry.id   AF-A0A7V4NGG8-F1
#
_cell.length_a   1.000
_cell.length_b   1.000
_cell.length_c   1.000
_cell.angle_alpha   90.00
_cell.angle_beta   90.00
_cell.angle_gamma   90.00
#
_symmetry.space_group_name_H-M   'P 1'
#
loop_
_entity.id
_entity.type
_entity.pdbx_description
1 polymer ?
#
loop_
_entity_poly.entity_id
_entity_poly.type
_entity_poly.pdbx_seq_one_letter_code
_entity_poly.pdbx_strand_id
1 'polypeptide(L)' 'MKYPKIRELVHAIKVLIKGPATTKFPFEPHTPPEGFRGKPLPSNEGCIGCGACAEVCPASAIHVVENLSNNG' A
#
# COMPACT_ATOMS: atom_id res chain seq x y z
N MET A 1 -35.91 7.80 29.60
CA MET A 1 -34.47 7.74 29.25
C MET A 1 -33.77 6.81 30.22
N LYS A 2 -33.33 5.61 29.79
CA LYS A 2 -32.43 4.78 30.61
C LYS A 2 -31.09 5.51 30.65
N TYR A 3 -30.67 5.96 31.83
CA TYR A 3 -29.35 6.57 32.05
C TYR A 3 -28.26 5.73 31.38
N PRO A 4 -27.22 6.35 30.79
CA PRO A 4 -26.10 5.58 30.27
C PRO A 4 -25.56 4.71 31.40
N LYS A 5 -25.59 3.38 31.22
CA LYS A 5 -25.00 2.45 32.18
C LYS A 5 -23.58 2.93 32.47
N ILE A 6 -23.17 3.04 33.74
CA ILE A 6 -21.90 3.65 34.21
C ILE A 6 -20.69 3.33 33.31
N ARG A 7 -20.65 2.11 32.77
CA ARG A 7 -19.67 1.65 31.76
C ARG A 7 -19.50 2.60 30.57
N GLU A 8 -20.59 3.10 29.99
CA GLU A 8 -20.56 3.97 28.81
C GLU A 8 -19.97 5.35 29.14
N LEU A 9 -20.30 5.91 30.32
CA LEU A 9 -19.73 7.17 30.78
C LEU A 9 -18.23 7.03 31.04
N VAL A 10 -17.82 5.93 31.68
CA VAL A 10 -16.39 5.62 31.91
C VAL A 10 -15.65 5.44 30.59
N HIS A 11 -16.26 4.81 29.59
CA HIS A 11 -15.65 4.66 28.27
C HIS A 11 -15.50 6.00 27.55
N ALA A 12 -16.53 6.86 27.59
CA ALA A 12 -16.50 8.20 27.00
C ALA A 12 -15.36 9.05 27.57
N ILE A 13 -15.17 9.04 28.89
CA ILE A 13 -14.07 9.76 29.55
C ILE A 13 -12.70 9.20 29.10
N LYS A 14 -12.55 7.88 28.99
CA LYS A 14 -11.30 7.25 28.53
C LYS A 14 -10.93 7.63 27.10
N VAL A 15 -11.91 7.69 26.19
CA VAL A 15 -11.68 8.05 24.78
C VAL A 15 -11.32 9.53 24.66
N LEU A 16 -11.95 10.41 25.44
CA LEU A 16 -11.63 11.84 25.45
C LEU A 16 -10.15 12.09 25.79
N ILE A 17 -9.61 11.33 26.75
CA ILE A 17 -8.20 11.42 27.16
C ILE A 17 -7.25 10.78 26.13
N LYS A 18 -7.61 9.62 25.57
CA LYS A 18 -6.74 8.90 24.60
C LYS A 18 -6.71 9.55 23.21
N GLY A 19 -7.70 10.38 22.89
CA GLY A 19 -7.83 11.00 21.58
C GLY A 19 -8.46 10.06 20.54
N PRO A 20 -8.57 10.53 19.29
CA PRO A 20 -9.21 9.79 18.21
C PRO A 20 -8.39 8.56 17.81
N ALA A 21 -9.06 7.47 17.47
CA ALA A 21 -8.42 6.26 16.96
C ALA A 21 -7.93 6.39 15.50
N THR A 22 -8.23 7.50 14.83
CA THR A 22 -7.92 7.73 13.43
C THR A 22 -6.50 8.25 13.24
N THR A 23 -5.87 7.85 12.13
CA THR A 23 -4.61 8.46 11.66
C THR A 23 -4.87 9.86 11.09
N LYS A 24 -3.83 10.70 11.02
CA LYS A 24 -3.89 12.07 10.46
C LYS A 24 -3.96 12.14 8.92
N PHE A 25 -4.41 11.08 8.26
CA PHE A 25 -4.62 11.10 6.81
C PHE A 25 -5.69 12.15 6.47
N PRO A 26 -5.52 13.00 5.45
CA PRO A 26 -4.51 12.96 4.38
C PRO A 26 -3.26 13.80 4.63
N PHE A 27 -3.15 14.50 5.77
CA PHE A 27 -2.07 15.45 6.04
C PHE A 27 -0.73 14.76 6.34
N GLU A 28 -0.77 13.59 6.98
CA GLU A 28 0.41 12.75 7.21
C GLU A 28 0.21 11.37 6.57
N PRO A 29 1.18 10.87 5.78
CA PRO A 29 1.11 9.53 5.21
C PRO A 29 1.30 8.46 6.29
N HIS A 30 0.67 7.30 6.08
CA HIS A 30 0.92 6.14 6.93
C HIS A 30 2.25 5.48 6.56
N THR A 31 2.95 4.94 7.55
CA THR A 31 4.12 4.10 7.32
C THR A 31 3.67 2.66 7.05
N PRO A 32 4.00 2.07 5.90
CA PRO A 32 3.64 0.69 5.62
C PRO A 32 4.45 -0.27 6.51
N PRO A 33 3.90 -1.44 6.86
CA PRO A 33 4.62 -2.47 7.60
C PRO A 33 5.76 -3.08 6.76
N GLU A 34 6.69 -3.77 7.42
CA GLU A 34 7.79 -4.48 6.75
C GLU A 34 7.23 -5.53 5.76
N GLY A 35 7.78 -5.56 4.54
CA GLY A 35 7.35 -6.47 3.47
C GLY A 35 6.13 -5.99 2.67
N PHE A 36 5.62 -4.78 2.90
CA PHE A 36 4.60 -4.20 2.03
C PHE A 36 5.13 -4.04 0.60
N ARG A 37 4.48 -4.71 -0.37
CA ARG A 37 4.96 -4.79 -1.76
C ARG A 37 4.95 -3.44 -2.49
N GLY A 38 4.05 -2.54 -2.13
CA GLY A 38 3.91 -1.24 -2.78
C GLY A 38 3.58 -1.33 -4.27
N LYS A 39 4.03 -0.33 -5.03
CA LYS A 39 3.87 -0.26 -6.49
C LYS A 39 5.08 -0.93 -7.17
N PRO A 40 4.88 -2.01 -7.95
CA PRO A 40 5.96 -2.57 -8.75
C PRO A 40 6.49 -1.56 -9.77
N LEU A 41 7.81 -1.44 -9.88
CA LEU A 41 8.50 -0.63 -10.89
C LEU A 41 9.51 -1.51 -11.64
N PRO A 42 9.62 -1.37 -12.97
CA PRO A 42 10.64 -2.08 -13.74
C PRO A 42 12.04 -1.55 -13.36
N SER A 43 13.02 -2.46 -13.25
CA SER A 43 14.43 -2.10 -13.07
C SER A 43 15.08 -1.89 -14.43
N ASN A 44 15.60 -0.68 -14.70
CA ASN A 44 16.29 -0.39 -15.96
C ASN A 44 17.72 -0.94 -15.99
N GLU A 45 18.37 -1.06 -14.83
CA GLU A 45 19.78 -1.46 -14.74
C GLU A 45 19.96 -2.99 -14.73
N GLY A 46 18.99 -3.73 -14.18
CA GLY A 46 19.05 -5.19 -14.05
C GLY A 46 18.23 -5.96 -15.08
N CYS A 47 17.48 -5.28 -15.95
CA CYS A 47 16.66 -5.94 -16.96
C CYS A 47 17.51 -6.37 -18.16
N ILE A 48 17.48 -7.67 -18.48
CA ILE A 48 18.14 -8.24 -19.66
C ILE A 48 17.16 -8.52 -20.83
N GLY A 49 15.90 -8.11 -20.69
CA GLY A 49 14.88 -8.33 -21.72
C GLY A 49 14.38 -9.77 -21.88
N CYS A 50 14.60 -10.65 -20.90
CA CYS A 50 14.25 -12.08 -21.02
C CYS A 50 12.74 -12.39 -21.05
N GLY A 51 11.88 -11.46 -20.68
CA GLY A 51 10.42 -11.66 -20.68
C GLY A 51 9.83 -12.51 -19.55
N ALA A 52 10.65 -13.11 -18.68
CA ALA A 52 10.17 -13.94 -17.56
C ALA A 52 9.18 -13.20 -16.64
N CYS A 53 9.38 -11.91 -16.40
CA CYS A 53 8.46 -11.08 -15.61
C CYS A 53 7.06 -10.98 -16.24
N ALA A 54 6.98 -10.95 -17.57
CA ALA A 54 5.71 -10.92 -18.30
C ALA A 54 5.02 -12.29 -18.27
N GLU A 55 5.78 -13.37 -18.44
CA GLU A 55 5.27 -14.74 -18.40
C GLU A 55 4.69 -15.11 -17.02
N VAL A 56 5.38 -14.75 -15.94
CA VAL A 56 4.94 -15.09 -14.57
C VAL A 56 3.81 -14.18 -14.06
N CYS A 57 3.47 -13.10 -14.78
CA CYS A 57 2.48 -12.14 -14.31
C CYS A 57 1.07 -12.75 -14.42
N PRO A 58 0.37 -13.00 -13.29
CA PRO A 58 -0.95 -13.66 -13.33
C PRO A 58 -2.03 -12.78 -13.98
N ALA A 59 -1.84 -11.46 -13.97
CA ALA A 59 -2.75 -10.49 -14.56
C ALA A 59 -2.36 -10.08 -15.99
N SER A 60 -1.26 -10.63 -16.52
CA SER A 60 -0.69 -10.24 -17.83
C SER A 60 -0.52 -8.72 -17.99
N ALA A 61 -0.16 -8.03 -16.91
CA ALA A 61 -0.07 -6.55 -16.87
C ALA A 61 1.26 -5.99 -17.40
N ILE A 62 2.23 -6.86 -17.71
CA ILE A 62 3.58 -6.50 -18.13
C ILE A 62 3.72 -6.83 -19.62
N HIS A 63 4.20 -5.87 -20.40
CA HIS A 63 4.50 -6.05 -21.82
C HIS A 63 5.99 -5.77 -22.06
N VAL A 64 6.66 -6.70 -22.74
CA VAL A 64 8.04 -6.51 -23.21
C VAL A 64 7.97 -6.07 -24.66
N VAL A 65 8.61 -4.94 -24.95
CA VAL A 65 8.75 -4.40 -26.31
C VAL A 65 10.21 -4.53 -26.72
N GLU A 66 10.44 -5.21 -27.84
CA GLU A 66 11.76 -5.24 -28.48
C GLU A 66 11.92 -3.93 -29.25
N ASN A 67 12.89 -3.11 -28.85
CA ASN A 67 13.28 -1.95 -29.65
C ASN A 67 14.26 -2.45 -30.71
N LEU A 68 13.78 -2.67 -31.94
CA LEU A 68 14.59 -2.96 -33.13
C LEU A 68 15.45 -1.74 -33.56
N SER A 69 16.15 -1.10 -32.64
CA SER A 69 17.12 -0.05 -32.93
C SER A 69 18.52 -0.65 -33.04
N ASN A 70 18.78 -1.26 -34.20
CA ASN A 70 19.96 -1.05 -35.06
C ASN A 70 20.39 -2.34 -35.79
N ASN A 71 20.34 -2.23 -37.11
CA ASN A 71 20.77 -3.18 -38.13
C ASN A 71 22.11 -3.84 -37.84
N GLY A 72 22.12 -5.15 -38.08
CA GLY A 72 23.26 -6.00 -38.42
C GLY A 72 22.73 -7.22 -39.15
#